data_AF-A0A8C9PDL4-F1
#
_entry.id   AF-A0A8C9PDL4-F1
#
_cell.length_a   1.000
_cell.length_b   1.000
_cell.length_c   1.000
_cell.angle_alpha   90.00
_cell.angle_beta   90.00
_cell.angle_gamma   90.00
#
_symmetry.space_group_name_H-M   'P 1'
#
loop_
_entity.id
_entity.type
_entity.pdbx_description
1 polymer ?
#
loop_
_entity_poly.entity_id
_entity_poly.type
_entity_poly.pdbx_seq_one_letter_code
_entity_poly.pdbx_strand_id
1 'polypeptide(L)' 'MFLSVVSFAKSKSKTLLVKMVSQAGTGFSFNAKRSRLREKLTLLHYDPLVKKKVLFTEQKKIRSL' A
#
# COMPACT_ATOMS: atom_id res chain seq x y z
N MET A 1 18.63 -13.82 41.43
CA MET A 1 17.77 -14.34 40.36
C MET A 1 17.03 -13.17 39.72
N PHE A 2 17.53 -12.65 38.60
CA PHE A 2 16.84 -11.62 37.84
C PHE A 2 15.96 -12.31 36.79
N LEU A 3 14.65 -12.36 37.03
CA LEU A 3 13.66 -12.74 36.03
C LEU A 3 13.54 -11.59 35.02
N SER A 4 14.21 -11.73 33.88
CA SER A 4 14.08 -10.78 32.77
C SER A 4 12.68 -10.92 32.16
N VAL A 5 11.90 -9.86 32.25
CA VAL A 5 10.64 -9.70 31.51
C VAL A 5 10.96 -9.53 30.04
N VAL A 6 11.08 -10.65 29.30
CA VAL A 6 11.22 -10.59 27.85
C VAL A 6 9.89 -10.08 27.27
N SER A 7 9.84 -8.78 26.98
CA SER A 7 8.72 -8.19 26.25
C SER A 7 8.69 -8.76 24.84
N PHE A 8 7.67 -9.58 24.55
CA PHE A 8 7.46 -10.13 23.22
C PHE A 8 7.00 -9.00 22.31
N ALA A 9 7.94 -8.42 21.55
CA ALA A 9 7.62 -7.34 20.62
C ALA A 9 6.57 -7.82 19.60
N LYS A 10 5.44 -7.11 19.52
CA LYS A 10 4.36 -7.45 18.60
C LYS A 10 4.88 -7.42 17.17
N SER A 11 4.83 -8.59 16.51
CA SER A 11 5.28 -8.73 15.13
C SER A 11 4.54 -7.76 14.20
N LYS A 12 5.31 -7.00 13.41
CA LYS A 12 4.74 -6.07 12.43
C LYS A 12 4.08 -6.89 11.33
N SER A 13 2.92 -6.42 10.88
CA SER A 13 2.20 -7.15 9.86
C SER A 13 2.91 -7.16 8.49
N LYS A 14 2.76 -8.28 7.79
CA LYS A 14 3.44 -8.57 6.51
C LYS A 14 2.87 -7.75 5.35
N THR A 15 1.59 -7.41 5.41
CA THR A 15 0.86 -6.77 4.30
C THR A 15 0.38 -5.37 4.69
N LEU A 16 0.47 -4.45 3.75
CA LEU A 16 0.03 -3.07 3.87
C LEU A 16 -1.13 -2.82 2.90
N LEU A 17 -2.11 -2.05 3.36
CA LEU A 17 -3.11 -1.45 2.49
C LEU A 17 -2.61 -0.09 2.04
N VAL A 18 -2.50 0.10 0.72
CA VAL A 18 -1.92 1.29 0.10
C VAL A 18 -2.94 1.94 -0.83
N LYS A 19 -2.88 3.26 -0.96
CA LYS A 19 -3.68 4.04 -1.89
C LYS A 19 -2.91 4.24 -3.19
N MET A 20 -3.47 3.73 -4.28
CA MET A 20 -2.98 3.91 -5.65
C MET A 20 -3.67 5.13 -6.27
N VAL A 21 -2.93 5.96 -6.98
CA VAL A 21 -3.45 7.18 -7.63
C VAL A 21 -3.14 7.14 -9.12
N SER A 22 -4.10 7.56 -9.94
CA SER A 22 -3.95 7.66 -11.39
C SER A 22 -2.92 8.72 -11.78
N GLN A 23 -1.96 8.37 -12.63
CA GLN A 23 -1.01 9.35 -13.19
C GLN A 23 -1.65 10.30 -14.20
N ALA A 24 -2.87 10.05 -14.67
CA ALA A 24 -3.57 10.97 -15.56
C ALA A 24 -4.09 12.24 -14.87
N GLY A 25 -3.84 12.42 -13.56
CA GLY A 25 -4.22 13.65 -12.84
C GLY A 25 -5.72 13.79 -12.56
N THR A 26 -6.51 12.74 -12.81
CA THR A 26 -7.97 12.74 -12.63
C THR A 26 -8.43 12.69 -11.17
N GLY A 27 -7.52 12.38 -10.24
CA GLY A 27 -7.85 12.17 -8.83
C GLY A 27 -8.50 10.80 -8.53
N PHE A 28 -8.75 9.96 -9.55
CA PHE A 28 -9.22 8.60 -9.34
C PHE A 28 -8.16 7.79 -8.58
N SER A 29 -8.61 7.08 -7.55
CA SER A 29 -7.74 6.32 -6.67
C SER A 29 -8.44 5.09 -6.13
N PHE A 30 -7.66 4.02 -5.94
CA PHE A 30 -8.16 2.76 -5.40
C PHE A 30 -7.17 2.17 -4.39
N ASN A 31 -7.64 1.19 -3.62
CA ASN A 31 -6.83 0.56 -2.58
C ASN A 31 -6.22 -0.74 -3.11
N ALA A 32 -4.93 -0.94 -2.87
CA ALA A 32 -4.23 -2.18 -3.21
C ALA A 32 -3.54 -2.77 -1.97
N LYS A 33 -3.27 -4.06 -2.01
CA LYS A 33 -2.47 -4.75 -0.98
C LYS A 33 -1.05 -4.90 -1.47
N ARG A 34 -0.08 -4.58 -0.62
CA ARG A 34 1.36 -4.69 -0.91
C ARG A 34 2.10 -5.38 0.23
N SER A 35 3.12 -6.17 -0.09
CA SER A 35 4.06 -6.67 0.93
C SER A 35 4.89 -5.52 1.49
N ARG A 36 5.09 -5.48 2.82
CA ARG A 36 5.83 -4.41 3.50
C ARG A 36 7.25 -4.22 2.97
N LEU A 37 7.92 -5.31 2.61
CA LEU A 37 9.33 -5.31 2.20
C LEU A 37 9.54 -5.03 0.70
N ARG A 38 8.48 -4.98 -0.12
CA ARG A 38 8.61 -4.76 -1.56
C ARG A 38 8.95 -3.28 -1.85
N GLU A 39 9.19 -2.95 -3.10
CA GLU A 39 9.17 -1.57 -3.60
C GLU A 39 7.74 -1.05 -3.84
N LYS A 40 7.60 0.26 -4.09
CA LYS A 40 6.31 0.91 -4.36
C LYS A 40 5.66 0.29 -5.60
N LEU A 41 4.34 0.12 -5.55
CA LEU A 41 3.60 -0.46 -6.67
C LEU A 41 3.41 0.56 -7.80
N THR A 42 3.64 0.08 -9.03
CA THR A 42 3.23 0.69 -10.29
C THR A 42 2.33 -0.32 -11.00
N LEU A 43 1.08 0.05 -11.27
CA LEU A 43 0.08 -0.86 -11.84
C LEU A 43 -0.58 -0.20 -13.04
N LEU A 44 -0.77 -0.95 -14.12
CA LEU A 44 -1.55 -0.49 -15.26
C LEU A 44 -3.00 -0.89 -15.04
N HIS A 45 -3.87 0.08 -14.80
CA HIS A 45 -5.28 -0.14 -14.46
C HIS A 45 -6.20 0.79 -15.24
N TYR A 46 -7.48 0.43 -15.34
CA TYR A 46 -8.46 1.25 -16.04
C TYR A 46 -8.87 2.45 -15.18
N ASP A 47 -8.79 3.65 -15.76
CA ASP A 47 -9.32 4.87 -15.15
C ASP A 47 -10.69 5.18 -15.78
N PRO A 48 -11.80 5.12 -15.02
CA PRO A 48 -13.13 5.38 -15.54
C PRO A 48 -13.33 6.84 -15.99
N LEU A 49 -12.55 7.79 -15.47
CA LEU A 49 -12.66 9.20 -15.85
C LEU A 49 -12.01 9.45 -17.21
N VAL A 50 -10.87 8.84 -17.49
CA VAL A 50 -10.18 8.93 -18.80
C VAL A 50 -10.74 7.94 -19.83
N LYS A 51 -11.42 6.88 -19.36
CA LYS A 51 -11.88 5.73 -20.15
C LYS A 51 -10.75 4.98 -20.86
N LYS A 52 -9.56 4.97 -20.26
CA LYS A 52 -8.36 4.32 -20.79
C LYS A 52 -7.61 3.61 -19.68
N LYS A 53 -6.74 2.68 -20.06
CA LYS A 53 -5.78 2.08 -19.13
C LYS A 53 -4.62 3.05 -18.92
N VAL A 54 -4.39 3.41 -17.66
CA VAL A 54 -3.38 4.38 -17.23
C VAL A 54 -2.48 3.73 -16.18
N LEU A 55 -1.28 4.28 -16.02
CA LEU A 55 -0.37 3.89 -14.95
C LEU A 55 -0.83 4.50 -13.62
N PHE A 56 -0.95 3.67 -12.59
CA PHE A 56 -1.25 4.04 -11.22
C PHE A 56 -0.02 3.85 -10.34
N THR A 57 0.26 4.84 -9.51
CA THR A 57 1.39 4.82 -8.57
C THR A 57 0.91 4.80 -7.12
N GLU A 58 1.68 4.14 -6.26
CA GLU A 58 1.44 4.17 -4.82
C GLU A 58 1.77 5.55 -4.23
N GLN A 59 0.75 6.23 -3.69
CA GLN A 59 0.92 7.54 -3.08
C GLN A 59 1.15 7.44 -1.57
N LYS A 60 0.27 6.72 -0.86
CA LYS A 60 0.32 6.62 0.62
C LYS A 60 -0.05 5.25 1.14
N LYS A 61 0.58 4.86 2.25
CA LYS A 61 0.11 3.75 3.09
C LYS A 61 -1.10 4.21 3.90
N ILE A 62 -2.19 3.43 3.87
CA ILE A 62 -3.40 3.68 4.65
C ILE A 62 -3.24 3.06 6.03
N ARG A 63 -3.05 1.73 6.09
CA ARG A 63 -2.87 0.99 7.34
C ARG A 63 -2.09 -0.29 7.12
N SER A 64 -1.49 -0.81 8.19
CA SER A 64 -1.06 -2.21 8.25
C SER A 64 -2.29 -3.09 8.40
N LEU A 65 -2.36 -4.14 7.59
CA LEU A 65 -3.35 -5.23 7.74
C LEU A 65 -2.77 -6.27 8.66
#